data_AF-A0A0Q5L3W9-F1
#
_entry.id   AF-A0A0Q5L3W9-F1
#
_cell.length_a   1.000
_cell.length_b   1.000
_cell.length_c   1.000
_cell.angle_alpha   90.00
_cell.angle_beta   90.00
_cell.angle_gamma   90.00
#
_symmetry.space_group_name_H-M   'P 1'
#
loop_
_entity.id
_entity.type
_entity.pdbx_description
1 polymer ?
#
loop_
_entity_poly.entity_id
_entity_poly.type
_entity_poly.pdbx_seq_one_letter_code
_entity_poly.pdbx_strand_id
1 'polypeptide(L)'
;MFPSPKFLALGTLALVLASCSGTSTPQASEQPTVTVIEGRVTSASGAGTVSVADLAGVTAATAADGRFTLTLPQGTEMASRSQGAAQVMSNLQCAGSLSSSDTSARGYLVANLQVSDAAGARSVSAVQGSKTGLLSRNVGGRAWLYVDRDTRLSGSVDCAKLLNVSQISTLPVTIDVIAKTGWNVVDLSIGASANIFGQVSAGGSVVNSVTGATVSEWRTSEELQAQISF
;
A
#
# COMPACT_ATOMS: atom_id res chain seq x y z
N MET A 1 -12.30 80.43 25.72
CA MET A 1 -13.44 79.50 25.64
C MET A 1 -12.92 78.19 25.09
N PHE A 2 -12.84 77.15 25.93
CA PHE A 2 -12.72 75.74 25.51
C PHE A 2 -14.13 75.23 25.11
N PRO A 3 -14.25 74.25 24.18
CA PRO A 3 -14.08 72.85 24.55
C PRO A 3 -13.28 71.97 23.56
N SER A 4 -12.90 70.82 24.12
CA SER A 4 -12.00 69.75 23.68
C SER A 4 -12.64 68.73 22.68
N PRO A 5 -12.17 67.46 22.58
CA PRO A 5 -11.15 66.99 21.64
C PRO A 5 -11.66 65.82 20.76
N LYS A 6 -10.87 65.36 19.79
CA LYS A 6 -11.00 63.99 19.26
C LYS A 6 -9.65 63.28 19.27
N PHE A 7 -9.59 62.29 20.16
CA PHE A 7 -8.66 61.17 20.16
C PHE A 7 -8.62 60.50 18.78
N LEU A 8 -7.42 60.10 18.35
CA LEU A 8 -7.21 58.82 17.67
C LEU A 8 -5.78 58.37 17.93
N ALA A 9 -5.68 57.40 18.85
CA ALA A 9 -4.53 56.57 19.09
C ALA A 9 -4.62 55.30 18.22
N LEU A 10 -3.52 54.53 18.22
CA LEU A 10 -3.34 53.15 17.73
C LEU A 10 -2.91 53.09 16.26
N GLY A 11 -1.85 52.37 15.88
CA GLY A 11 -0.98 51.48 16.62
C GLY A 11 -0.06 50.83 15.60
N THR A 12 1.24 50.91 15.84
CA THR A 12 2.29 50.29 15.04
C THR A 12 2.18 48.77 15.10
N LEU A 13 1.59 48.15 14.07
CA LEU A 13 1.71 46.72 13.81
C LEU A 13 3.08 46.44 13.18
N ALA A 14 4.01 45.94 13.97
CA ALA A 14 5.21 45.31 13.44
C ALA A 14 5.73 44.22 14.38
N LEU A 15 5.98 43.03 13.78
CA LEU A 15 6.68 41.84 14.27
C LEU A 15 5.92 41.04 15.35
N VAL A 16 5.65 39.73 15.20
CA VAL A 16 6.64 38.66 15.06
C VAL A 16 6.10 37.48 14.23
N LEU A 17 7.01 36.92 13.43
CA LEU A 17 6.93 35.69 12.66
C LEU A 17 6.56 34.48 13.54
N ALA A 18 5.43 33.84 13.26
CA ALA A 18 5.16 32.46 13.67
C ALA A 18 4.20 31.77 12.68
N SER A 19 4.46 31.92 11.38
CA SER A 19 3.88 31.03 10.36
C SER A 19 5.00 30.14 9.81
N CYS A 20 5.65 29.38 10.69
CA CYS A 20 6.12 28.07 10.24
C CYS A 20 4.86 27.31 9.87
N SER A 21 4.68 27.10 8.58
CA SER A 21 3.87 26.05 7.98
C SER A 21 4.29 24.70 8.58
N GLY A 22 3.90 24.46 9.83
CA GLY A 22 3.98 23.17 10.46
C GLY A 22 2.93 22.33 9.77
N THR A 23 3.36 21.61 8.72
CA THR A 23 2.71 20.35 8.35
C THR A 23 2.51 19.61 9.66
N SER A 24 1.25 19.40 10.04
CA SER A 24 0.91 18.65 11.25
C SER A 24 1.78 17.40 11.27
N THR A 25 2.56 17.22 12.33
CA THR A 25 3.32 15.98 12.53
C THR A 25 2.31 14.85 12.36
N PRO A 26 2.50 13.95 11.39
CA PRO A 26 1.55 12.87 11.17
C PRO A 26 1.37 12.12 12.49
N GLN A 27 0.11 11.89 12.88
CA GLN A 27 -0.21 11.10 14.07
C GLN A 27 0.54 9.79 13.95
N ALA A 28 1.33 9.41 14.97
CA ALA A 28 2.15 8.22 14.89
C ALA A 28 1.28 6.98 14.64
N SER A 29 1.69 6.14 13.69
CA SER A 29 0.99 4.86 13.47
C SER A 29 1.09 4.01 14.73
N GLU A 30 0.00 3.41 15.18
CA GLU A 30 0.07 2.43 16.28
C GLU A 30 0.62 1.08 15.81
N GLN A 31 0.78 0.89 14.49
CA GLN A 31 1.26 -0.34 13.91
C GLN A 31 2.75 -0.56 14.21
N PRO A 32 3.16 -1.76 14.69
CA PRO A 32 4.56 -2.11 14.82
C PRO A 32 5.17 -2.38 13.44
N THR A 33 6.45 -2.07 13.30
CA THR A 33 7.21 -2.48 12.11
C THR A 33 7.47 -3.98 12.13
N VAL A 34 7.64 -4.58 10.95
CA VAL A 34 7.91 -6.01 10.81
C VAL A 34 9.31 -6.26 10.25
N THR A 35 9.87 -7.42 10.54
CA THR A 35 11.16 -7.87 10.00
C THR A 35 11.04 -9.14 9.17
N VAL A 36 9.86 -9.77 9.19
CA VAL A 36 9.58 -11.01 8.48
C VAL A 36 8.21 -10.93 7.79
N ILE A 37 8.10 -11.64 6.66
CA ILE A 37 6.83 -12.02 6.04
C ILE A 37 6.61 -13.49 6.37
N GLU A 38 5.53 -13.78 7.09
CA GLU A 38 5.06 -15.14 7.29
C GLU A 38 3.86 -15.41 6.38
N GLY A 39 3.90 -16.54 5.69
CA GLY A 39 2.83 -16.85 4.76
C GLY A 39 2.78 -18.31 4.36
N ARG A 40 1.76 -18.61 3.57
CA ARG A 40 1.56 -19.90 2.93
C ARG A 40 1.18 -19.71 1.47
N VAL A 41 1.94 -20.30 0.56
CA VAL A 41 1.57 -20.37 -0.86
C VAL A 41 0.50 -21.44 -1.03
N THR A 42 -0.69 -21.05 -1.48
CA THR A 42 -1.85 -21.99 -1.55
C THR A 42 -1.68 -23.05 -2.63
N SER A 43 -1.03 -22.70 -3.74
CA SER A 43 -0.73 -23.60 -4.86
C SER A 43 0.57 -24.37 -4.70
N ALA A 44 1.21 -24.35 -3.52
CA ALA A 44 2.52 -24.98 -3.34
C ALA A 44 2.53 -26.45 -3.76
N SER A 45 3.55 -26.83 -4.54
CA SER A 45 3.77 -28.21 -4.97
C SER A 45 5.14 -28.69 -4.50
N GLY A 46 5.15 -29.42 -3.38
CA GLY A 46 6.38 -29.85 -2.72
C GLY A 46 7.15 -28.71 -2.06
N ALA A 47 8.39 -28.99 -1.64
CA ALA A 47 9.28 -27.97 -1.12
C ALA A 47 9.80 -27.07 -2.25
N GLY A 48 10.06 -25.81 -1.95
CA GLY A 48 10.51 -24.82 -2.93
C GLY A 48 11.13 -23.60 -2.28
N THR A 49 11.05 -22.47 -2.98
CA THR A 49 11.58 -21.18 -2.52
C THR A 49 10.62 -20.05 -2.85
N VAL A 50 10.56 -19.04 -1.97
CA VAL A 50 9.96 -17.73 -2.22
C VAL A 50 11.04 -16.68 -2.27
N SER A 51 10.90 -15.67 -3.13
CA SER A 51 11.84 -14.56 -3.26
C SER A 51 11.15 -13.25 -3.65
N VAL A 52 11.81 -12.12 -3.44
CA VAL A 52 11.37 -10.81 -3.95
C VAL A 52 12.19 -10.51 -5.20
N ALA A 53 11.54 -10.40 -6.36
CA ALA A 53 12.21 -10.30 -7.66
C ALA A 53 13.27 -9.19 -7.73
N ASP A 54 12.95 -8.00 -7.23
CA ASP A 54 13.82 -6.82 -7.35
C ASP A 54 14.75 -6.62 -6.13
N LEU A 55 14.74 -7.54 -5.16
CA LEU A 55 15.63 -7.57 -4.00
C LEU A 55 16.48 -8.85 -4.02
N ALA A 56 17.59 -8.80 -4.74
CA ALA A 56 18.54 -9.90 -4.80
C ALA A 56 18.95 -10.37 -3.39
N GLY A 57 18.91 -11.68 -3.16
CA GLY A 57 19.25 -12.30 -1.87
C GLY A 57 18.10 -12.37 -0.86
N VAL A 58 16.96 -11.71 -1.12
CA VAL A 58 15.76 -11.83 -0.28
C VAL A 58 14.99 -13.08 -0.71
N THR A 59 15.33 -14.21 -0.10
CA THR A 59 14.77 -15.53 -0.40
C THR A 59 14.55 -16.34 0.87
N ALA A 60 13.56 -17.25 0.85
CA ALA A 60 13.33 -18.23 1.91
C ALA A 60 12.87 -19.56 1.32
N ALA A 61 13.15 -20.66 2.04
CA ALA A 61 12.62 -21.97 1.69
C ALA A 61 11.11 -22.04 2.00
N THR A 62 10.37 -22.74 1.15
CA THR A 62 8.97 -23.12 1.43
C THR A 62 8.90 -24.58 1.83
N ALA A 63 8.14 -24.87 2.88
CA ALA A 63 7.79 -26.23 3.26
C ALA A 63 6.84 -26.87 2.23
N ALA A 64 6.66 -28.19 2.29
CA ALA A 64 5.80 -28.93 1.37
C ALA A 64 4.31 -28.52 1.43
N ASP A 65 3.87 -27.91 2.53
CA ASP A 65 2.53 -27.34 2.69
C ASP A 65 2.42 -25.87 2.22
N GLY A 66 3.52 -25.33 1.68
CA GLY A 66 3.64 -23.96 1.17
C GLY A 66 4.02 -22.92 2.21
N ARG A 67 4.19 -23.28 3.49
CA ARG A 67 4.55 -22.33 4.54
C ARG A 67 5.98 -21.81 4.39
N PHE A 68 6.18 -20.54 4.73
CA PHE A 68 7.49 -19.89 4.72
C PHE A 68 7.58 -18.75 5.73
N THR A 69 8.83 -18.40 6.06
CA THR A 69 9.19 -17.20 6.80
C THR A 69 10.31 -16.50 6.03
N LEU A 70 10.01 -15.33 5.47
CA LEU A 70 10.94 -14.55 4.66
C LEU A 70 11.43 -13.33 5.43
N THR A 71 12.73 -13.26 5.71
CA THR A 71 13.34 -12.11 6.37
C THR A 71 13.45 -10.93 5.41
N LEU A 72 13.00 -9.76 5.85
CA LEU A 72 13.05 -8.53 5.07
C LEU A 72 14.33 -7.75 5.37
N PRO A 73 15.02 -7.23 4.34
CA PRO A 73 16.21 -6.41 4.50
C PRO A 73 15.91 -5.11 5.25
N GLN A 74 16.89 -4.54 5.93
CA GLN A 74 16.69 -3.37 6.79
C GLN A 74 17.73 -2.28 6.52
N GLY A 75 17.42 -1.05 6.92
CA GLY A 75 18.37 0.06 6.94
C GLY A 75 19.03 0.33 5.58
N THR A 76 20.36 0.28 5.55
CA THR A 76 21.18 0.67 4.39
C THR A 76 20.96 -0.20 3.15
N GLU A 77 20.54 -1.46 3.31
CA GLU A 77 20.21 -2.35 2.19
C GLU A 77 19.04 -1.80 1.35
N MET A 78 18.12 -1.08 1.99
CA MET A 78 16.95 -0.48 1.35
C MET A 78 17.21 0.89 0.73
N ALA A 79 18.28 1.59 1.13
CA ALA A 79 18.55 2.96 0.68
C ALA A 79 18.74 3.08 -0.84
N SER A 80 19.29 2.05 -1.48
CA SER A 80 19.47 2.00 -2.95
C SER A 80 18.20 1.60 -3.72
N ARG A 81 17.18 1.09 -3.01
CA ARG A 81 15.97 0.52 -3.59
C ARG A 81 14.74 1.39 -3.38
N SER A 82 14.74 2.23 -2.34
CA SER A 82 13.62 3.10 -2.02
C SER A 82 13.49 4.25 -3.02
N GLN A 83 12.25 4.61 -3.34
CA GLN A 83 11.90 5.63 -4.31
C GLN A 83 10.89 6.61 -3.72
N GLY A 84 10.84 7.84 -4.24
CA GLY A 84 9.79 8.80 -3.87
C GLY A 84 8.42 8.37 -4.39
N ALA A 85 7.34 8.83 -3.74
CA ALA A 85 5.96 8.45 -4.05
C ALA A 85 5.58 8.63 -5.54
N ALA A 86 6.04 9.69 -6.19
CA ALA A 86 5.77 9.95 -7.61
C ALA A 86 6.37 8.87 -8.54
N GLN A 87 7.58 8.39 -8.23
CA GLN A 87 8.23 7.34 -9.02
C GLN A 87 7.52 6.00 -8.84
N VAL A 88 7.07 5.68 -7.62
CA VAL A 88 6.28 4.47 -7.34
C VAL A 88 5.00 4.46 -8.16
N MET A 89 4.26 5.58 -8.19
CA MET A 89 3.05 5.69 -9.02
C MET A 89 3.34 5.48 -10.51
N SER A 90 4.43 6.07 -11.02
CA SER A 90 4.85 5.90 -12.42
C SER A 90 5.13 4.44 -12.75
N ASN A 91 5.78 3.70 -11.85
CA ASN A 91 6.11 2.28 -12.07
C ASN A 91 4.86 1.38 -12.03
N LEU A 92 3.89 1.73 -11.18
CA LEU A 92 2.61 1.01 -11.08
C LEU A 92 1.63 1.34 -12.22
N GLN A 93 1.99 2.30 -13.07
CA GLN A 93 1.12 2.81 -14.16
C GLN A 93 -0.24 3.32 -13.68
N CYS A 94 -0.36 3.68 -12.39
CA CYS A 94 -1.56 4.29 -11.86
C CYS A 94 -1.56 5.79 -12.16
N ALA A 95 -2.73 6.34 -12.49
CA ALA A 95 -2.93 7.79 -12.63
C ALA A 95 -3.44 8.39 -11.32
N GLY A 96 -3.38 9.71 -11.14
CA GLY A 96 -3.91 10.40 -9.97
C GLY A 96 -2.82 11.07 -9.12
N SER A 97 -3.02 11.10 -7.81
CA SER A 97 -2.11 11.76 -6.88
C SER A 97 -1.82 10.87 -5.66
N LEU A 98 -0.54 10.84 -5.28
CA LEU A 98 -0.05 10.28 -4.04
C LEU A 98 0.93 11.28 -3.46
N SER A 99 0.65 11.72 -2.24
CA SER A 99 1.46 12.67 -1.50
C SER A 99 2.03 12.01 -0.25
N SER A 100 3.16 12.54 0.20
CA SER A 100 3.84 12.14 1.42
C SER A 100 3.94 13.36 2.33
N SER A 101 3.63 13.23 3.62
CA SER A 101 3.78 14.34 4.58
C SER A 101 5.24 14.75 4.77
N ASP A 102 6.19 13.82 4.63
CA ASP A 102 7.61 14.13 4.44
C ASP A 102 7.99 13.90 2.96
N THR A 103 8.28 14.98 2.23
CA THR A 103 8.64 14.91 0.81
C THR A 103 10.00 14.26 0.54
N SER A 104 10.82 14.13 1.58
CA SER A 104 12.11 13.41 1.53
C SER A 104 11.97 11.93 1.88
N ALA A 105 10.81 11.48 2.35
CA ALA A 105 10.57 10.06 2.62
C ALA A 105 10.58 9.27 1.31
N ARG A 106 11.32 8.17 1.33
CA ARG A 106 11.41 7.21 0.23
C ARG A 106 10.85 5.88 0.71
N GLY A 107 10.20 5.16 -0.19
CA GLY A 107 9.59 3.87 0.13
C GLY A 107 9.85 2.79 -0.91
N TYR A 108 9.59 1.56 -0.51
CA TYR A 108 9.64 0.38 -1.37
C TYR A 108 8.48 -0.55 -1.02
N LEU A 109 7.82 -1.10 -2.02
CA LEU A 109 6.62 -1.93 -1.85
C LEU A 109 6.89 -3.37 -2.28
N VAL A 110 6.57 -4.32 -1.40
CA VAL A 110 6.44 -5.74 -1.74
C VAL A 110 4.95 -6.09 -1.73
N ALA A 111 4.38 -6.26 -2.92
CA ALA A 111 3.02 -6.76 -3.11
C ALA A 111 2.99 -8.17 -3.73
N ASN A 112 4.11 -8.61 -4.29
CA ASN A 112 4.25 -9.88 -4.97
C ASN A 112 5.54 -10.58 -4.52
N LEU A 113 5.49 -11.91 -4.49
CA LEU A 113 6.66 -12.79 -4.34
C LEU A 113 6.77 -13.69 -5.58
N GLN A 114 7.99 -14.09 -5.89
CA GLN A 114 8.25 -15.16 -6.86
C GLN A 114 8.43 -16.47 -6.13
N VAL A 115 7.62 -17.46 -6.47
CA VAL A 115 7.70 -18.83 -5.97
C VAL A 115 8.38 -19.68 -7.04
N SER A 116 9.25 -20.59 -6.62
CA SER A 116 9.77 -21.67 -7.47
C SER A 116 9.68 -22.99 -6.71
N ASP A 117 8.87 -23.91 -7.22
CA ASP A 117 8.64 -25.24 -6.64
C ASP A 117 8.52 -26.30 -7.76
N ALA A 118 8.01 -27.50 -7.46
CA ALA A 118 7.89 -28.57 -8.45
C ALA A 118 6.91 -28.26 -9.60
N ALA A 119 6.00 -27.30 -9.41
CA ALA A 119 5.09 -26.82 -10.45
C ALA A 119 5.69 -25.67 -11.29
N GLY A 120 6.90 -25.22 -10.98
CA GLY A 120 7.63 -24.19 -11.73
C GLY A 120 7.64 -22.83 -11.05
N ALA A 121 8.18 -21.83 -11.77
CA ALA A 121 8.30 -20.46 -11.30
C ALA A 121 7.03 -19.64 -11.58
N ARG A 122 6.50 -18.92 -10.57
CA ARG A 122 5.29 -18.09 -10.69
C ARG A 122 5.25 -16.95 -9.68
N SER A 123 4.56 -15.87 -10.04
CA SER A 123 4.30 -14.75 -9.14
C SER A 123 3.06 -15.02 -8.30
N VAL A 124 3.11 -14.67 -7.01
CA VAL A 124 2.00 -14.77 -6.07
C VAL A 124 1.84 -13.48 -5.28
N SER A 125 0.62 -13.18 -4.86
CA SER A 125 0.27 -12.01 -4.05
C SER A 125 -0.47 -12.44 -2.80
N ALA A 126 -0.33 -11.68 -1.70
CA ALA A 126 -1.09 -11.94 -0.47
C ALA A 126 -2.53 -11.40 -0.62
N VAL A 127 -3.38 -12.15 -1.31
CA VAL A 127 -4.73 -11.72 -1.71
C VAL A 127 -5.76 -12.80 -1.42
N GLN A 128 -7.01 -12.36 -1.21
CA GLN A 128 -8.17 -13.20 -1.04
C GLN A 128 -9.37 -12.60 -1.77
N GLY A 129 -10.12 -13.43 -2.47
CA GLY A 129 -11.36 -13.09 -3.14
C GLY A 129 -12.58 -13.61 -2.39
N SER A 130 -13.69 -12.88 -2.47
CA SER A 130 -15.00 -13.35 -2.00
C SER A 130 -16.13 -12.85 -2.89
N LYS A 131 -17.22 -13.63 -2.94
CA LYS A 131 -18.48 -13.25 -3.61
C LYS A 131 -19.44 -12.73 -2.55
N THR A 132 -19.57 -11.42 -2.42
CA THR A 132 -20.45 -10.77 -1.43
C THR A 132 -21.91 -10.66 -1.88
N GLY A 133 -22.19 -11.06 -3.11
CA GLY A 133 -23.53 -11.16 -3.70
C GLY A 133 -23.46 -11.75 -5.10
N LEU A 134 -24.62 -11.94 -5.75
CA LEU A 134 -24.67 -12.52 -7.10
C LEU A 134 -23.80 -11.73 -8.08
N LEU A 135 -23.90 -10.40 -8.02
CA LEU A 135 -23.16 -9.49 -8.90
C LEU A 135 -22.04 -8.70 -8.21
N SER A 136 -21.68 -9.06 -6.97
CA SER A 136 -20.71 -8.32 -6.17
C SER A 136 -19.51 -9.19 -5.80
N ARG A 137 -18.32 -8.62 -5.93
CA ARG A 137 -17.04 -9.24 -5.63
C ARG A 137 -16.25 -8.35 -4.69
N ASN A 138 -15.47 -8.96 -3.82
CA ASN A 138 -14.52 -8.26 -2.98
C ASN A 138 -13.16 -8.96 -3.07
N VAL A 139 -12.11 -8.18 -3.21
CA VAL A 139 -10.72 -8.61 -3.12
C VAL A 139 -10.08 -7.89 -1.94
N GLY A 140 -9.65 -8.66 -0.95
CA GLY A 140 -8.75 -8.19 0.09
C GLY A 140 -7.31 -8.53 -0.29
N GLY A 141 -6.38 -7.64 0.00
CA GLY A 141 -4.96 -7.85 -0.25
C GLY A 141 -4.10 -7.29 0.87
N ARG A 142 -2.84 -7.71 0.89
CA ARG A 142 -1.83 -7.23 1.82
C ARG A 142 -0.54 -6.95 1.07
N ALA A 143 0.13 -5.87 1.45
CA ALA A 143 1.46 -5.53 0.97
C ALA A 143 2.35 -5.05 2.12
N TRP A 144 3.67 -5.12 1.90
CA TRP A 144 4.68 -4.67 2.84
C TRP A 144 5.34 -3.42 2.29
N LEU A 145 5.26 -2.34 3.04
CA LEU A 145 5.77 -1.02 2.68
C LEU A 145 6.95 -0.67 3.57
N TYR A 146 8.16 -0.67 3.00
CA TYR A 146 9.30 -0.04 3.64
C TYR A 146 9.21 1.48 3.46
N VAL A 147 9.46 2.25 4.51
CA VAL A 147 9.78 3.68 4.42
C VAL A 147 11.06 3.98 5.21
N ASP A 148 11.88 4.90 4.71
CA ASP A 148 13.11 5.31 5.39
C ASP A 148 12.89 6.40 6.44
N ARG A 149 11.69 6.98 6.51
CA ARG A 149 11.26 8.02 7.44
C ARG A 149 9.79 7.87 7.78
N ASP A 150 9.42 8.34 8.97
CA ASP A 150 8.03 8.42 9.38
C ASP A 150 7.27 9.38 8.46
N THR A 151 6.17 8.91 7.87
CA THR A 151 5.38 9.71 6.92
C THR A 151 3.93 9.24 6.85
N ARG A 152 3.04 10.12 6.40
CA ARG A 152 1.69 9.77 5.94
C ARG A 152 1.64 9.82 4.42
N LEU A 153 1.32 8.68 3.80
CA LEU A 153 0.99 8.58 2.40
C LEU A 153 -0.51 8.79 2.23
N SER A 154 -0.91 9.76 1.40
CA SER A 154 -2.33 10.02 1.13
C SER A 154 -2.60 10.44 -0.30
N GLY A 155 -3.77 10.06 -0.82
CA GLY A 155 -4.20 10.45 -2.15
C GLY A 155 -5.24 9.52 -2.76
N SER A 156 -5.48 9.67 -4.05
CA SER A 156 -6.38 8.81 -4.82
C SER A 156 -5.72 8.49 -6.15
N VAL A 157 -5.62 7.19 -6.44
CA VAL A 157 -4.98 6.68 -7.65
C VAL A 157 -5.94 5.80 -8.44
N ASP A 158 -5.94 5.93 -9.76
CA ASP A 158 -6.64 5.01 -10.65
C ASP A 158 -5.66 3.96 -11.16
N CYS A 159 -5.88 2.71 -10.74
CA CYS A 159 -5.04 1.57 -11.09
C CYS A 159 -5.72 0.59 -12.07
N ALA A 160 -6.72 1.03 -12.85
CA ALA A 160 -7.44 0.14 -13.78
C ALA A 160 -6.50 -0.56 -14.78
N LYS A 161 -5.46 0.16 -15.24
CA LYS A 161 -4.46 -0.36 -16.19
C LYS A 161 -3.67 -1.55 -15.64
N LEU A 162 -3.48 -1.60 -14.31
CA LEU A 162 -2.76 -2.69 -13.66
C LEU A 162 -3.53 -4.00 -13.72
N LEU A 163 -4.86 -3.95 -13.66
CA LEU A 163 -5.71 -5.14 -13.68
C LEU A 163 -5.84 -5.73 -15.10
N ASN A 164 -5.66 -4.92 -16.14
CA ASN A 164 -5.85 -5.31 -17.54
C ASN A 164 -7.21 -6.01 -17.81
N VAL A 165 -8.27 -5.59 -17.10
CA VAL A 165 -9.64 -6.10 -17.23
C VAL A 165 -10.43 -5.14 -18.12
N SER A 166 -10.83 -5.57 -19.31
CA SER A 166 -11.50 -4.72 -20.30
C SER A 166 -12.84 -4.15 -19.82
N GLN A 167 -13.49 -4.79 -18.86
CA GLN A 167 -14.75 -4.34 -18.27
C GLN A 167 -14.59 -3.24 -17.21
N ILE A 168 -13.36 -3.00 -16.71
CA ILE A 168 -13.07 -2.01 -15.67
C ILE A 168 -12.26 -0.88 -16.29
N SER A 169 -12.92 0.21 -16.66
CA SER A 169 -12.27 1.39 -17.25
C SER A 169 -11.64 2.31 -16.20
N THR A 170 -12.11 2.25 -14.95
CA THR A 170 -11.60 3.03 -13.81
C THR A 170 -11.56 2.16 -12.55
N LEU A 171 -10.51 2.33 -11.75
CA LEU A 171 -10.33 1.68 -10.45
C LEU A 171 -9.77 2.72 -9.47
N PRO A 172 -10.59 3.63 -8.94
CA PRO A 172 -10.17 4.56 -7.92
C PRO A 172 -9.83 3.82 -6.62
N VAL A 173 -8.60 4.00 -6.15
CA VAL A 173 -8.08 3.48 -4.89
C VAL A 173 -7.66 4.65 -4.02
N THR A 174 -8.33 4.82 -2.89
CA THR A 174 -7.98 5.84 -1.89
C THR A 174 -6.85 5.31 -1.02
N ILE A 175 -5.77 6.07 -0.90
CA ILE A 175 -4.63 5.72 -0.04
C ILE A 175 -4.66 6.60 1.20
N ASP A 176 -4.61 5.99 2.38
CA ASP A 176 -4.40 6.67 3.66
C ASP A 176 -3.57 5.76 4.59
N VAL A 177 -2.26 5.92 4.55
CA VAL A 177 -1.30 5.08 5.27
C VAL A 177 -0.39 5.97 6.11
N ILE A 178 -0.32 5.70 7.40
CA ILE A 178 0.66 6.27 8.32
C ILE A 178 1.77 5.25 8.51
N ALA A 179 2.95 5.52 7.97
CA ALA A 179 4.08 4.61 7.98
C ALA A 179 5.15 5.08 8.98
N LYS A 180 5.71 4.13 9.74
CA LYS A 180 6.91 4.32 10.55
C LYS A 180 8.13 3.88 9.76
N THR A 181 9.27 4.48 10.08
CA THR A 181 10.59 4.08 9.55
C THR A 181 10.80 2.57 9.72
N GLY A 182 11.04 1.86 8.62
CA GLY A 182 11.06 0.40 8.53
C GLY A 182 9.92 -0.17 7.70
N TRP A 183 9.65 -1.47 7.85
CA TRP A 183 8.57 -2.15 7.13
C TRP A 183 7.25 -2.06 7.87
N ASN A 184 6.22 -1.61 7.16
CA ASN A 184 4.84 -1.51 7.59
C ASN A 184 4.01 -2.50 6.79
N VAL A 185 2.87 -2.95 7.33
CA VAL A 185 1.94 -3.79 6.58
C VAL A 185 0.73 -2.96 6.21
N VAL A 186 0.36 -2.94 4.94
CA VAL A 186 -0.82 -2.23 4.46
C VAL A 186 -1.83 -3.23 3.92
N ASP A 187 -3.11 -3.02 4.23
CA ASP A 187 -4.20 -3.83 3.71
C ASP A 187 -4.88 -3.06 2.56
N LEU A 188 -5.10 -3.76 1.47
CA LEU A 188 -5.85 -3.35 0.29
C LEU A 188 -7.26 -3.94 0.37
N SER A 189 -8.28 -3.15 0.06
CA SER A 189 -9.64 -3.63 -0.12
C SER A 189 -10.17 -3.11 -1.44
N ILE A 190 -10.62 -3.98 -2.32
CA ILE A 190 -11.26 -3.64 -3.59
C ILE A 190 -12.65 -4.26 -3.61
N GLY A 191 -13.67 -3.42 -3.77
CA GLY A 191 -15.03 -3.86 -4.09
C GLY A 191 -15.28 -3.70 -5.58
N ALA A 192 -15.85 -4.71 -6.22
CA ALA A 192 -16.36 -4.63 -7.58
C ALA A 192 -17.83 -5.07 -7.62
N SER A 193 -18.65 -4.39 -8.42
CA SER A 193 -20.05 -4.73 -8.61
C SER A 193 -20.45 -4.58 -10.07
N ALA A 194 -21.28 -5.49 -10.56
CA ALA A 194 -21.88 -5.42 -11.88
C ALA A 194 -23.37 -5.07 -11.77
N ASN A 195 -23.90 -4.31 -12.72
CA ASN A 195 -25.34 -4.13 -12.86
C ASN A 195 -25.95 -5.19 -13.81
N ILE A 196 -27.27 -5.22 -13.91
CA ILE A 196 -28.01 -6.17 -14.76
C ILE A 196 -27.71 -6.00 -16.27
N PHE A 197 -27.12 -4.88 -16.66
CA PHE A 197 -26.69 -4.59 -18.03
C PHE A 197 -25.20 -4.94 -18.27
N GLY A 198 -24.55 -5.59 -17.30
CA GLY A 198 -23.16 -6.02 -17.39
C GLY A 198 -22.12 -4.91 -17.23
N GLN A 199 -22.52 -3.70 -16.79
CA GLN A 199 -21.55 -2.64 -16.49
C GLN A 199 -20.90 -2.93 -15.14
N VAL A 200 -19.57 -3.00 -15.12
CA VAL A 200 -18.78 -3.25 -13.91
C VAL A 200 -18.28 -1.92 -13.36
N SER A 201 -18.42 -1.73 -12.06
CA SER A 201 -17.79 -0.66 -11.29
C SER A 201 -16.88 -1.27 -10.24
N ALA A 202 -15.74 -0.66 -9.99
CA ALA A 202 -14.81 -1.09 -8.94
C ALA A 202 -14.23 0.12 -8.21
N GLY A 203 -13.84 -0.08 -6.97
CA GLY A 203 -13.16 0.93 -6.17
C GLY A 203 -12.51 0.29 -4.96
N GLY A 204 -11.54 0.97 -4.37
CA GLY A 204 -10.82 0.41 -3.25
C GLY A 204 -10.18 1.41 -2.30
N SER A 205 -9.52 0.87 -1.28
CA SER A 205 -8.74 1.62 -0.32
C SER A 205 -7.48 0.86 0.09
N VAL A 206 -6.44 1.61 0.43
CA VAL A 206 -5.22 1.11 1.07
C VAL A 206 -5.04 1.83 2.40
N VAL A 207 -4.97 1.05 3.47
CA VAL A 207 -4.84 1.56 4.85
C VAL A 207 -3.80 0.75 5.62
N ASN A 208 -3.37 1.26 6.78
CA ASN A 208 -2.58 0.47 7.72
C ASN A 208 -3.29 -0.83 8.10
N SER A 209 -2.54 -1.94 8.13
CA SER A 209 -3.11 -3.22 8.56
C SER A 209 -3.36 -3.23 10.06
N VAL A 210 -4.58 -3.62 10.45
CA VAL A 210 -5.00 -3.77 11.86
C VAL A 210 -4.73 -5.17 12.41
N THR A 211 -4.39 -6.13 11.55
CA THR A 211 -4.24 -7.56 11.90
C THR A 211 -2.77 -8.00 12.05
N GLY A 212 -1.82 -7.08 11.93
CA GLY A 212 -0.40 -7.31 12.25
C GLY A 212 0.24 -8.46 11.46
N ALA A 213 1.11 -9.23 12.12
CA ALA A 213 1.89 -10.34 11.55
C ALA A 213 1.07 -11.66 11.41
N THR A 214 -0.19 -11.58 10.99
CA THR A 214 -0.98 -12.77 10.68
C THR A 214 -0.42 -13.49 9.45
N VAL A 215 -0.32 -14.82 9.52
CA VAL A 215 0.11 -15.67 8.39
C VAL A 215 -0.75 -15.35 7.17
N SER A 216 -0.11 -14.85 6.12
CA SER A 216 -0.81 -14.41 4.91
C SER A 216 -0.92 -15.56 3.90
N GLU A 217 -2.06 -15.70 3.25
CA GLU A 217 -2.21 -16.66 2.15
C GLU A 217 -1.80 -16.02 0.83
N TRP A 218 -0.85 -16.65 0.14
CA TRP A 218 -0.26 -16.17 -1.10
C TRP A 218 -0.81 -16.99 -2.27
N ARG A 219 -1.38 -16.28 -3.25
CA ARG A 219 -2.13 -16.86 -4.37
C ARG A 219 -1.60 -16.34 -5.69
N THR A 220 -1.69 -17.18 -6.70
CA THR A 220 -1.57 -16.76 -8.11
C THR A 220 -2.77 -15.91 -8.54
N SER A 221 -2.64 -15.21 -9.67
CA SER A 221 -3.74 -14.49 -10.31
C SER A 221 -4.90 -15.43 -10.67
N GLU A 222 -4.59 -16.63 -11.13
CA GLU A 222 -5.57 -17.64 -11.54
C GLU A 222 -6.39 -18.14 -10.34
N GLU A 223 -5.73 -18.39 -9.21
CA GLU A 223 -6.40 -18.78 -7.96
C GLU A 223 -7.32 -17.66 -7.44
N LEU A 224 -6.87 -16.41 -7.48
CA LEU A 224 -7.71 -15.28 -7.12
C LEU A 224 -8.91 -15.17 -8.07
N GLN A 225 -8.69 -15.29 -9.38
CA GLN A 225 -9.76 -15.22 -10.39
C GLN A 225 -10.81 -16.31 -10.16
N ALA A 226 -10.40 -17.52 -9.79
CA ALA A 226 -11.31 -18.62 -9.46
C ALA A 226 -12.22 -18.28 -8.25
N GLN A 227 -11.74 -17.46 -7.30
CA GLN A 227 -12.53 -17.03 -6.15
C GLN A 227 -13.56 -15.94 -6.51
N ILE A 228 -13.27 -15.10 -7.49
CA ILE A 228 -14.08 -13.91 -7.83
C ILE A 228 -14.80 -13.98 -9.18
N SER A 229 -14.68 -15.08 -9.93
CA SER A 229 -15.37 -15.25 -11.21
C SER A 229 -16.90 -15.12 -11.08
N PHE A 230 -17.56 -14.66 -12.16
CA PHE A 230 -19.02 -14.64 -12.25
C PHE A 230 -19.58 -16.02 -12.52
#